data_AF-A0AAX0LVN1-F1
#
_entry.id   AF-A0AAX0LVN1-F1
#
_cell.length_a   1.000
_cell.length_b   1.000
_cell.length_c   1.000
_cell.angle_alpha   90.00
_cell.angle_beta   90.00
_cell.angle_gamma   90.00
#
_symmetry.space_group_name_H-M   'P 1'
#
loop_
_entity.id
_entity.type
_entity.pdbx_description
1 polymer ?
#
loop_
_entity_poly.entity_id
_entity_poly.type
_entity_poly.pdbx_seq_one_letter_code
_entity_poly.pdbx_strand_id
1 'polypeptide(L)' 'MRKKPLKSSIAIALRSIEQASAVLIAVRHAAGEMEPCDISDAIDACSGLVNEARCELAILEGEE' A
#
# COMPACT_ATOMS: atom_id res chain seq x y z
N MET A 1 -1.46 1.36 26.23
CA MET A 1 -1.60 1.28 24.77
C MET A 1 -2.25 -0.04 24.43
N ARG A 2 -3.38 -0.06 23.71
CA ARG A 2 -3.98 -1.32 23.22
C ARG A 2 -3.10 -1.82 22.07
N LYS A 3 -2.51 -3.01 22.21
CA LYS A 3 -1.83 -3.69 21.10
C LYS A 3 -2.86 -4.02 20.02
N LYS A 4 -2.58 -3.69 18.75
CA LYS A 4 -3.43 -4.11 17.63
C LYS A 4 -3.33 -5.65 17.55
N PRO A 5 -4.43 -6.38 17.27
CA PRO A 5 -4.32 -7.82 17.10
C PRO A 5 -3.44 -8.16 15.90
N LEU A 6 -2.45 -9.05 16.03
CA LEU A 6 -1.57 -9.53 14.94
C LEU A 6 -2.34 -9.87 13.65
N LYS A 7 -3.47 -10.57 13.78
CA LYS A 7 -4.34 -10.94 12.65
C LYS A 7 -4.92 -9.72 11.92
N SER A 8 -5.16 -8.63 12.65
CA SER A 8 -5.62 -7.36 12.07
C SER A 8 -4.52 -6.69 11.27
N SER A 9 -3.27 -6.67 11.78
CA SER A 9 -2.15 -6.04 11.08
C SER A 9 -1.79 -6.78 9.79
N ILE A 10 -1.79 -8.13 9.79
CA ILE A 10 -1.59 -8.94 8.57
C ILE A 10 -2.69 -8.64 7.54
N ALA A 11 -3.95 -8.59 7.95
CA ALA A 11 -5.07 -8.33 7.04
C ALA A 11 -4.98 -6.92 6.42
N ILE A 12 -4.54 -5.93 7.19
CA ILE A 12 -4.33 -4.57 6.69
C ILE A 12 -3.16 -4.55 5.70
N ALA A 13 -2.02 -5.17 6.05
CA ALA A 13 -0.86 -5.21 5.16
C ALA A 13 -1.19 -5.87 3.80
N LEU A 14 -1.90 -7.00 3.82
CA LEU A 14 -2.35 -7.68 2.60
C LEU A 14 -3.29 -6.80 1.77
N ARG A 15 -4.22 -6.09 2.41
CA ARG A 15 -5.12 -5.16 1.72
C ARG A 15 -4.33 -4.02 1.07
N SER A 16 -3.39 -3.39 1.78
CA SER A 16 -2.60 -2.30 1.22
C SER A 16 -1.74 -2.77 0.04
N ILE A 17 -1.21 -4.00 0.07
CA ILE A 17 -0.51 -4.63 -1.06
C ILE A 17 -1.46 -4.84 -2.26
N GLU A 18 -2.67 -5.36 -2.03
CA GLU A 18 -3.66 -5.56 -3.08
C GLU A 18 -4.05 -4.24 -3.75
N GLN A 19 -4.24 -3.18 -2.95
CA GLN A 19 -4.52 -1.83 -3.46
C GLN A 19 -3.35 -1.26 -4.26
N ALA A 20 -2.11 -1.44 -3.80
CA ALA A 20 -0.93 -0.98 -4.53
C ALA A 20 -0.82 -1.68 -5.89
N SER A 21 -1.10 -2.99 -5.94
CA SER A 21 -1.17 -3.75 -7.19
C SER A 21 -2.25 -3.18 -8.13
N ALA A 22 -3.43 -2.86 -7.60
CA ALA A 22 -4.51 -2.26 -8.39
C ALA A 22 -4.12 -0.90 -8.99
N VAL A 23 -3.42 -0.05 -8.23
CA VAL A 23 -2.89 1.23 -8.74
C VAL A 23 -1.92 1.01 -9.89
N LEU A 24 -0.97 0.08 -9.75
CA LEU A 24 0.00 -0.23 -10.82
C LEU A 24 -0.68 -0.78 -12.07
N ILE A 25 -1.71 -1.62 -11.93
CA ILE A 25 -2.49 -2.14 -13.06
C ILE A 25 -3.24 -0.99 -13.76
N ALA A 26 -3.85 -0.09 -13.01
CA ALA A 26 -4.55 1.07 -13.57
C ALA A 26 -3.59 1.98 -14.34
N VAL A 27 -2.43 2.31 -13.76
CA VAL A 27 -1.38 3.09 -14.43
C VAL A 27 -0.93 2.37 -15.71
N ARG A 28 -0.67 1.06 -15.66
CA ARG A 28 -0.27 0.30 -16.84
C ARG A 28 -1.29 0.39 -17.99
N HIS A 29 -2.58 0.43 -17.67
CA HIS A 29 -3.64 0.54 -18.67
C HIS A 29 -3.85 1.95 -19.20
N ALA A 30 -3.65 2.97 -18.36
CA ALA A 30 -3.97 4.36 -18.69
C ALA A 30 -2.74 5.23 -19.01
N ALA A 31 -1.50 4.76 -18.82
CA ALA A 31 -0.30 5.60 -18.88
C ALA A 31 -0.10 6.39 -20.19
N GLY A 32 -0.62 5.90 -21.32
CA GLY A 32 -0.56 6.63 -22.59
C GLY A 32 -1.49 7.84 -22.68
N GLU A 33 -2.47 7.93 -21.78
CA GLU A 33 -3.52 8.96 -21.73
C GLU A 33 -3.44 9.81 -20.45
N MET A 34 -2.55 9.47 -19.51
CA MET A 34 -2.37 10.18 -18.25
C MET A 34 -1.44 11.39 -18.42
N GLU A 35 -1.77 12.49 -17.74
CA GLU A 35 -0.84 13.60 -17.63
C GLU A 35 0.33 13.21 -16.68
N PRO A 36 1.52 13.82 -16.86
CA PRO A 36 2.66 13.53 -15.98
C PRO A 36 2.36 13.73 -14.48
N CYS A 37 1.49 14.68 -14.13
CA CYS A 37 1.05 14.89 -12.75
C CYS A 37 0.24 13.70 -12.23
N ASP A 38 -0.66 13.13 -13.04
CA ASP A 38 -1.49 11.98 -12.64
C ASP A 38 -0.62 10.74 -12.39
N ILE A 39 0.43 10.56 -13.20
CA ILE A 39 1.39 9.46 -13.00
C ILE A 39 2.16 9.65 -11.70
N SER A 40 2.57 10.89 -11.40
CA SER A 40 3.26 11.22 -10.16
C SER A 40 2.36 10.95 -8.95
N ASP A 41 1.10 11.39 -9.00
CA ASP A 41 0.10 11.18 -7.96
C ASP A 41 -0.18 9.67 -7.74
N ALA A 42 -0.24 8.89 -8.82
CA ALA A 42 -0.42 7.44 -8.73
C ALA A 42 0.80 6.74 -8.09
N ILE A 43 2.02 7.21 -8.38
CA ILE A 43 3.24 6.71 -7.73
C ILE A 43 3.25 7.06 -6.25
N ASP A 44 2.85 8.27 -5.87
CA ASP A 44 2.77 8.70 -4.48
C ASP A 44 1.72 7.90 -3.71
N ALA A 45 0.55 7.68 -4.30
CA ALA A 45 -0.49 6.82 -3.74
C ALA A 45 0.02 5.37 -3.53
N CYS A 46 0.67 4.81 -4.55
CA CYS A 46 1.26 3.46 -4.45
C CYS A 46 2.34 3.39 -3.36
N SER A 47 3.18 4.42 -3.24
CA SER A 47 4.23 4.50 -2.22
C SER A 47 3.64 4.55 -0.80
N GLY A 48 2.55 5.31 -0.61
CA GLY A 48 1.81 5.36 0.65
C GLY A 48 1.28 3.99 1.07
N LEU A 49 0.67 3.25 0.14
CA LEU A 49 0.13 1.90 0.38
C LEU A 49 1.23 0.89 0.75
N VAL A 50 2.36 0.92 0.03
CA VAL A 50 3.52 0.07 0.35
C VAL A 50 4.08 0.41 1.73
N ASN A 51 4.15 1.69 2.08
CA ASN A 51 4.62 2.10 3.40
C ASN A 51 3.67 1.68 4.52
N GLU A 52 2.36 1.78 4.32
CA GLU A 52 1.36 1.28 5.28
C GLU A 52 1.51 -0.22 5.51
N ALA A 53 1.66 -1.01 4.45
CA ALA A 53 1.91 -2.44 4.57
C ALA A 53 3.19 -2.73 5.37
N ARG A 54 4.27 -2.00 5.09
CA ARG A 54 5.53 -2.12 5.85
C ARG A 54 5.36 -1.77 7.32
N CYS A 55 4.62 -0.71 7.64
CA CYS A 55 4.34 -0.33 9.03
C CYS A 55 3.57 -1.42 9.77
N GLU A 56 2.53 -1.98 9.16
CA GLU A 56 1.73 -3.05 9.77
C GLU A 56 2.55 -4.35 9.92
N LEU A 57 3.45 -4.66 8.99
CA LEU A 57 4.36 -5.80 9.11
C LEU A 57 5.43 -5.59 10.18
N ALA A 58 5.99 -4.38 10.31
CA ALA A 58 6.97 -4.05 11.35
C ALA A 58 6.37 -4.16 12.76
N ILE A 59 5.07 -3.87 12.91
CA ILE A 59 4.35 -4.10 14.18
C ILE A 59 4.36 -5.59 14.55
N LEU A 60 4.27 -6.49 13.56
CA LEU A 60 4.34 -7.94 13.80
C LEU A 60 5.74 -8.40 14.24
N GLU A 61 6.79 -7.85 13.60
CA GLU A 61 8.18 -8.19 13.94
C GLU A 61 8.59 -7.68 15.34
N GLY A 62 8.01 -6.57 15.79
CA GLY A 62 8.27 -6.01 17.13
C GLY A 62 7.40 -6.56 18.26
N GLU A 63 6.52 -7.52 18.00
CA GLU A 63 5.64 -8.16 18.99
C GLU A 63 6.18 -9.48 19.57
N GLU A 64 7.48 -9.80 19.39
CA GLU A 64 8.20 -10.85 20.13
C GLU A 64 8.21 -10.65 21.65
#